data_AF-A0A4R1WQN5-F1
#
_entry.id   AF-A0A4R1WQN5-F1
#
_cell.length_a   1.000
_cell.length_b   1.000
_cell.length_c   1.000
_cell.angle_alpha   90.00
_cell.angle_beta   90.00
_cell.angle_gamma   90.00
#
_symmetry.space_group_name_H-M   'P 1'
#
loop_
_entity.id
_entity.type
_entity.pdbx_description
1 polymer ?
#
loop_
_entity_poly.entity_id
_entity_poly.type
_entity_poly.pdbx_seq_one_letter_code
_entity_poly.pdbx_strand_id
1 'polypeptide(L)' 'MSKALVAVRRFRNPDERGAATAEYAVSIVAACGFSGILIALLKSSTVMSLLKAIINYALKSAGIDGVQI' A
#
# COMPACT_ATOMS: atom_id res chain seq x y z
N MET A 1 43.94 -28.56 14.35
CA MET A 1 43.37 -27.73 15.44
C MET A 1 41.94 -27.38 15.05
N SER A 2 40.98 -28.19 15.48
CA SER A 2 39.56 -28.04 15.11
C SER A 2 38.93 -26.93 15.95
N LYS A 3 38.59 -25.80 15.33
CA LYS A 3 37.84 -24.73 16.01
C LYS A 3 36.43 -25.25 16.24
N ALA A 4 36.11 -25.56 17.48
CA ALA A 4 34.76 -25.90 17.91
C ALA A 4 33.83 -24.74 17.55
N LEU A 5 32.87 -25.02 16.66
CA LEU A 5 31.77 -24.11 16.34
C LEU A 5 30.93 -23.94 17.61
N VAL A 6 31.07 -22.79 18.27
CA VAL A 6 30.20 -22.40 19.38
C VAL A 6 28.80 -22.19 18.80
N ALA A 7 27.93 -23.17 18.99
CA ALA A 7 26.52 -23.02 18.70
C ALA A 7 25.92 -22.02 19.71
N VAL A 8 25.79 -20.76 19.30
CA VAL A 8 25.05 -19.75 20.05
C VAL A 8 23.58 -20.15 20.03
N ARG A 9 23.16 -20.92 21.03
CA ARG A 9 21.76 -21.23 21.27
C ARG A 9 21.12 -19.96 21.83
N ARG A 10 20.54 -19.11 20.96
CA ARG A 10 19.68 -18.01 21.41
C ARG A 10 18.55 -18.64 22.23
N PHE A 11 18.51 -18.36 23.54
CA PHE A 11 17.33 -18.63 24.34
C PHE A 11 16.21 -17.74 23.80
N ARG A 12 15.28 -18.32 23.04
CA ARG A 12 14.11 -17.61 22.54
C ARG A 12 13.10 -17.54 23.68
N ASN A 13 12.88 -16.35 24.23
CA ASN A 13 11.85 -16.15 25.24
C ASN A 13 10.49 -16.57 24.64
N PRO A 14 9.67 -17.36 25.35
CA PRO A 14 8.35 -17.76 24.88
C PRO A 14 7.47 -16.58 24.44
N ASP A 15 7.68 -15.42 25.07
CA ASP A 15 7.00 -14.14 24.84
C ASP A 15 7.38 -13.46 23.52
N GLU A 16 8.51 -13.83 22.90
CA GLU A 16 8.92 -13.32 21.59
C GLU A 16 8.28 -14.11 20.43
N ARG A 17 7.49 -15.15 20.73
CA ARG A 17 6.74 -15.87 19.69
C ARG A 17 5.64 -14.96 19.15
N GLY A 18 5.70 -14.70 17.84
CA GLY A 18 4.72 -13.87 17.14
C GLY A 18 5.02 -12.36 17.17
N ALA A 19 6.04 -11.90 17.90
CA ALA A 19 6.39 -10.48 17.99
C ALA A 19 6.64 -9.85 16.60
N ALA A 20 7.45 -10.50 15.75
CA ALA A 20 7.72 -10.01 14.39
C ALA A 20 6.47 -9.96 13.50
N THR A 21 5.55 -10.92 13.66
CA THR A 21 4.27 -10.93 12.92
C THR A 21 3.38 -9.78 13.38
N ALA A 22 3.33 -9.51 14.69
CA ALA A 22 2.58 -8.41 15.27
C ALA A 22 3.15 -7.05 14.82
N GLU A 23 4.47 -6.87 14.84
CA GLU A 23 5.14 -5.66 14.34
C GLU A 23 4.83 -5.41 12.87
N TYR A 24 4.90 -6.45 12.03
CA TYR A 24 4.55 -6.34 10.62
C TYR A 24 3.08 -5.91 10.45
N ALA A 25 2.16 -6.56 11.16
CA ALA A 25 0.73 -6.23 11.09
C ALA A 25 0.47 -4.77 11.50
N VAL A 26 1.05 -4.31 12.62
CA VAL A 26 0.91 -2.92 13.10
C VAL A 26 1.50 -1.93 12.09
N SER A 27 2.66 -2.24 11.52
CA SER A 27 3.31 -1.38 10.51
C SER A 27 2.44 -1.22 9.26
N ILE A 28 1.82 -2.30 8.79
CA ILE A 28 0.90 -2.26 7.65
C ILE A 28 -0.34 -1.43 7.99
N VAL A 29 -0.94 -1.63 9.17
CA VAL A 29 -2.11 -0.85 9.60
C VAL A 29 -1.78 0.64 9.69
N ALA A 30 -0.61 1.00 10.24
CA ALA A 30 -0.16 2.39 10.30
C ALA A 30 0.01 3.01 8.91
N ALA A 31 0.62 2.29 7.95
CA ALA A 31 0.76 2.75 6.57
C ALA A 31 -0.60 2.90 5.86
N CYS A 32 -1.52 1.96 6.07
CA CYS A 32 -2.89 2.04 5.57
C CYS A 32 -3.64 3.25 6.14
N GLY A 33 -3.43 3.58 7.41
CA GLY A 33 -3.99 4.78 8.04
C GLY A 33 -3.57 6.06 7.33
N PHE A 34 -2.28 6.18 6.98
CA PHE A 34 -1.76 7.33 6.23
C PHE A 34 -2.35 7.43 4.81
N SER A 35 -2.70 6.30 4.19
CA SER A 35 -3.28 6.23 2.85
C SER A 35 -4.66 6.92 2.75
N GLY A 36 -5.31 7.23 3.87
CA GLY A 36 -6.57 7.99 3.89
C GLY A 36 -6.48 9.34 3.15
N ILE A 37 -5.33 10.02 3.21
CA ILE A 37 -5.10 11.28 2.48
C ILE A 37 -5.13 11.04 0.97
N LEU A 38 -4.46 9.98 0.50
CA LEU A 38 -4.46 9.61 -0.91
C LEU A 38 -5.88 9.28 -1.39
N ILE A 39 -6.66 8.56 -0.59
CA ILE A 39 -8.06 8.24 -0.91
C ILE A 39 -8.89 9.54 -1.04
N ALA A 40 -8.72 10.49 -0.12
CA ALA A 40 -9.41 11.77 -0.19
C ALA A 40 -9.03 12.56 -1.46
N LEU A 41 -7.75 12.57 -1.83
CA LEU A 41 -7.27 13.20 -3.05
C LEU A 41 -7.87 12.54 -4.30
N LEU A 42 -7.87 11.20 -4.38
CA LEU A 42 -8.43 10.46 -5.50
C LEU A 42 -9.94 10.67 -5.66
N LYS A 43 -10.65 10.85 -4.54
CA LYS A 43 -12.10 11.13 -4.52
C LYS A 43 -12.45 12.60 -4.73
N SER A 44 -11.46 13.48 -4.86
CA SER A 44 -11.69 14.92 -5.04
C SER A 44 -12.36 15.22 -6.39
N SER A 45 -13.14 16.31 -6.42
CA SER A 45 -13.76 16.82 -7.64
C SER A 45 -12.72 17.19 -8.70
N THR A 46 -11.54 17.65 -8.29
CA THR A 46 -10.43 17.96 -9.19
C THR A 46 -9.91 16.73 -9.91
N VAL A 47 -9.59 15.65 -9.18
CA VAL A 47 -9.09 14.40 -9.79
C VAL A 47 -10.16 13.76 -10.66
N MET A 48 -11.42 13.75 -10.21
CA MET A 48 -12.53 13.24 -11.00
C MET A 48 -12.70 14.02 -12.31
N SER A 49 -12.64 15.35 -12.26
CA SER A 49 -12.74 16.20 -13.46
C SER A 49 -11.59 15.96 -14.43
N LEU A 50 -10.36 15.80 -13.91
CA LEU A 50 -9.19 15.46 -14.72
C LEU A 50 -9.37 14.11 -15.42
N LEU A 51 -9.81 13.09 -14.69
CA LEU A 51 -10.06 11.76 -15.27
C LEU A 51 -11.14 11.83 -16.37
N LYS A 52 -12.24 12.55 -16.13
CA LYS A 52 -13.30 12.77 -17.11
C LYS A 52 -12.76 13.46 -18.36
N ALA A 53 -11.88 14.46 -18.21
CA ALA A 53 -11.28 15.16 -19.34
C ALA A 53 -10.42 14.22 -20.19
N ILE A 54 -9.58 13.39 -19.55
CA ILE A 54 -8.73 12.40 -20.24
C ILE A 54 -9.59 11.38 -20.98
N ILE A 55 -10.61 10.83 -20.32
CA ILE A 55 -11.52 9.85 -20.94
C ILE A 55 -12.26 10.47 -22.12
N ASN A 56 -12.82 11.67 -21.97
CA ASN A 56 -13.53 12.35 -23.04
C ASN A 56 -12.62 12.70 -24.22
N TYR A 57 -11.36 13.05 -23.97
CA TYR A 57 -10.37 13.25 -25.04
C TYR A 57 -10.15 11.95 -25.83
N ALA A 58 -9.95 10.83 -25.14
CA ALA A 58 -9.75 9.53 -25.77
C ALA A 58 -10.99 9.03 -26.54
N LEU A 59 -12.19 9.31 -26.05
CA LEU A 59 -13.43 8.93 -26.75
C LEU A 59 -13.66 9.77 -28.00
N LYS A 60 -13.42 11.08 -27.90
CA LYS A 60 -13.49 11.97 -29.06
C LYS A 60 -12.49 11.58 -30.15
N SER A 61 -11.26 11.20 -29.77
CA SER A 61 -10.28 10.72 -30.75
C SER A 61 -10.69 9.40 -31.41
N ALA A 62 -11.51 8.59 -30.74
CA ALA A 62 -12.09 7.36 -31.29
C ALA A 62 -13.42 7.57 -32.07
N GLY A 63 -13.90 8.81 -32.20
CA GLY A 63 -15.15 9.12 -32.90
C GLY A 63 -16.43 8.82 -32.11
N ILE A 64 -16.33 8.66 -30.78
CA ILE A 64 -17.45 8.42 -29.88
C ILE A 64 -17.80 9.75 -29.20
N ASP A 65 -19.08 10.16 -29.29
CA ASP A 65 -19.57 11.32 -28.55
C ASP A 65 -19.51 11.02 -27.05
N GLY A 66 -18.75 11.86 -26.32
CA GLY A 66 -18.18 11.58 -25.01
C GLY A 66 -19.15 11.13 -23.91
N VAL A 67 -18.56 10.71 -22.79
CA VAL A 67 -19.27 10.12 -21.65
C VAL A 67 -20.08 11.18 -20.90
N GLN A 68 -21.42 11.09 -21.01
CA GLN A 68 -22.39 11.88 -20.24
C GLN A 68 -22.61 11.20 -18.88
N ILE A 69 -21.71 11.45 -17.90
CA ILE A 69 -21.92 11.08 -16.48
C ILE A 69 -21.81 12.32 -15.61
#